data_AF-A0A7K9IQ99-F1
#
_entry.id   AF-A0A7K9IQ99-F1
#
_cell.length_a   1.000
_cell.length_b   1.000
_cell.length_c   1.000
_cell.angle_alpha   90.00
_cell.angle_beta   90.00
_cell.angle_gamma   90.00
#
_symmetry.space_group_name_H-M   'P 1'
#
loop_
_entity.id
_entity.type
_entity.pdbx_description
1 polymer ?
#
loop_
_entity_poly.entity_id
_entity_poly.type
_entity_poly.pdbx_seq_one_letter_code
_entity_poly.pdbx_strand_id
1 'polypeptide(L)'
;AEGFAVRGAKRRSGRSRGRLAREPRQRHTANARERDRTNSVNTAFTALRTLIPTEPAARKLSKIETLRLARNYIWALSEVL
;
A
#
# COMPACT_ATOMS: atom_id res chain seq x y z
N ALA A 1 -57.51 17.82 32.27
CA ALA A 1 -56.06 18.06 32.39
C ALA A 1 -55.50 18.27 30.99
N GLU A 2 -55.38 19.53 30.59
CA GLU A 2 -54.88 19.97 29.28
C GLU A 2 -53.35 20.01 29.33
N GLY A 3 -52.68 19.22 28.49
CA GLY A 3 -51.23 19.04 28.50
C GLY A 3 -50.60 19.29 27.12
N PHE A 4 -50.24 20.55 26.89
CA PHE A 4 -49.28 21.14 25.94
C PHE A 4 -48.54 20.20 24.95
N ALA A 5 -48.87 20.35 23.66
CA ALA A 5 -48.06 19.83 22.56
C ALA A 5 -46.82 20.71 22.30
N VAL A 6 -45.63 20.18 22.57
CA VAL A 6 -44.35 20.81 22.20
C VAL A 6 -44.02 20.46 20.74
N ARG A 7 -44.11 21.45 19.85
CA ARG A 7 -43.62 21.36 18.47
C ARG A 7 -42.08 21.27 18.46
N GLY A 8 -41.56 20.06 18.26
CA GLY A 8 -40.14 19.81 18.02
C GLY A 8 -39.65 20.45 16.72
N ALA A 9 -38.68 21.36 16.85
CA ALA A 9 -38.08 22.09 15.75
C ALA A 9 -37.42 21.16 14.71
N LYS A 10 -37.90 21.25 13.46
CA LYS A 10 -37.29 20.64 12.28
C LYS A 10 -35.98 21.34 11.94
N ARG A 11 -34.84 20.87 12.47
CA ARG A 11 -33.50 21.34 12.07
C ARG A 11 -32.65 20.21 11.48
N ARG A 12 -32.65 20.17 10.14
CA ARG A 12 -31.57 19.75 9.22
C ARG A 12 -30.69 18.55 9.64
N SER A 13 -31.13 17.32 9.35
CA SER A 13 -30.24 16.13 9.31
C SER A 13 -29.96 15.60 7.89
N GLY A 14 -30.18 16.42 6.86
CA GLY A 14 -29.98 16.03 5.45
C GLY A 14 -28.53 16.04 4.93
N ARG A 15 -27.51 16.04 5.79
CA ARG A 15 -26.09 16.18 5.34
C ARG A 15 -25.19 14.96 5.62
N SER A 16 -25.66 13.92 6.30
CA SER A 16 -24.81 12.75 6.62
C SER A 16 -24.85 11.62 5.58
N ARG A 17 -25.95 11.46 4.82
CA ARG A 17 -26.09 10.32 3.87
C ARG A 17 -25.16 10.41 2.65
N GLY A 18 -24.84 11.62 2.16
CA GLY A 18 -23.93 11.81 1.03
C GLY A 18 -22.44 11.69 1.37
N ARG A 19 -22.07 11.89 2.65
CA ARG A 19 -20.67 11.82 3.10
C ARG A 19 -20.21 10.37 3.26
N LEU A 20 -21.10 9.50 3.75
CA LEU A 20 -20.83 8.08 3.97
C LEU A 20 -20.69 7.28 2.67
N ALA A 21 -21.32 7.68 1.56
CA ALA A 21 -21.20 7.00 0.27
C ALA A 21 -19.96 7.44 -0.55
N ARG A 22 -19.45 8.65 -0.30
CA ARG A 22 -18.26 9.20 -0.99
C ARG A 22 -16.94 8.71 -0.37
N GLU A 23 -16.96 8.35 0.90
CA GLU A 23 -15.82 7.78 1.67
C GLU A 23 -15.35 6.42 1.11
N PRO A 24 -16.22 5.41 0.89
CA PRO A 24 -15.82 4.11 0.35
C PRO A 24 -15.12 4.23 -1.01
N ARG A 25 -15.67 5.03 -1.93
CA ARG A 25 -15.08 5.23 -3.27
C ARG A 25 -13.68 5.84 -3.19
N GLN A 26 -13.48 6.84 -2.34
CA GLN A 26 -12.16 7.45 -2.13
C GLN A 26 -11.17 6.45 -1.52
N ARG A 27 -11.60 5.66 -0.53
CA ARG A 27 -10.79 4.58 0.07
C ARG A 27 -10.40 3.53 -0.96
N HIS A 28 -11.34 3.08 -1.81
CA HIS A 28 -11.02 2.14 -2.88
C HIS A 28 -9.99 2.71 -3.87
N THR A 29 -10.13 3.99 -4.26
CA THR A 29 -9.13 4.63 -5.14
C THR A 29 -7.76 4.78 -4.48
N ALA A 30 -7.71 5.09 -3.18
CA ALA A 30 -6.46 5.17 -2.43
C ALA A 30 -5.79 3.79 -2.29
N ASN A 31 -6.56 2.76 -1.97
CA ASN A 31 -6.07 1.39 -1.87
C ASN A 31 -5.56 0.86 -3.22
N ALA A 32 -6.24 1.19 -4.33
CA ALA A 32 -5.78 0.85 -5.67
C ALA A 32 -4.41 1.48 -5.96
N ARG A 33 -4.25 2.78 -5.67
CA ARG A 33 -2.97 3.48 -5.85
C ARG A 33 -1.85 2.88 -4.99
N GLU A 34 -2.14 2.53 -3.75
CA GLU A 34 -1.14 1.92 -2.86
C GLU A 34 -0.72 0.53 -3.33
N ARG A 35 -1.66 -0.24 -3.89
CA ARG A 35 -1.36 -1.51 -4.54
C ARG A 35 -0.46 -1.32 -5.76
N ASP A 36 -0.73 -0.33 -6.60
CA ASP A 36 0.10 -0.03 -7.78
C ASP A 36 1.52 0.42 -7.37
N ARG A 37 1.62 1.26 -6.34
CA ARG A 37 2.91 1.65 -5.73
C ARG A 37 3.68 0.44 -5.22
N THR A 38 3.00 -0.46 -4.49
CA THR A 38 3.60 -1.69 -3.97
C THR A 38 4.03 -2.64 -5.10
N ASN A 39 3.23 -2.74 -6.16
CA ASN A 39 3.57 -3.52 -7.35
C ASN A 39 4.83 -2.98 -8.03
N SER A 40 4.95 -1.66 -8.19
CA SER A 40 6.15 -1.02 -8.73
C SER A 40 7.40 -1.39 -7.92
N VAL A 41 7.32 -1.37 -6.59
CA VAL A 41 8.43 -1.77 -5.71
C VAL A 41 8.75 -3.26 -5.87
N ASN A 42 7.73 -4.12 -5.95
CA ASN A 42 7.94 -5.55 -6.12
C ASN A 42 8.56 -5.89 -7.48
N THR A 43 8.20 -5.17 -8.55
CA THR A 43 8.82 -5.30 -9.88
C THR A 43 10.30 -4.95 -9.82
N ALA A 44 10.66 -3.83 -9.20
CA ALA A 44 12.06 -3.46 -8.99
C ALA A 44 12.82 -4.52 -8.17
N PHE A 45 12.17 -5.09 -7.15
CA PHE A 45 12.73 -6.18 -6.34
C PHE A 45 12.98 -7.46 -7.16
N THR A 46 12.10 -7.78 -8.10
CA THR A 46 12.28 -8.92 -9.01
C THR A 46 13.45 -8.67 -9.96
N ALA A 47 13.56 -7.48 -10.55
CA ALA A 47 14.71 -7.11 -11.37
C ALA A 47 16.03 -7.14 -10.59
N LEU A 48 16.03 -6.70 -9.33
CA LEU A 48 17.22 -6.80 -8.49
C LEU A 48 17.65 -8.26 -8.26
N ARG A 49 16.69 -9.18 -8.04
CA ARG A 49 16.99 -10.61 -7.85
C ARG A 49 17.69 -11.24 -9.06
N THR A 50 17.35 -10.82 -10.28
CA THR A 50 17.97 -11.39 -11.50
C THR A 50 19.43 -10.99 -11.66
N LEU A 51 19.89 -9.95 -10.96
CA LEU A 51 21.28 -9.48 -11.00
C LEU A 51 22.15 -10.11 -9.89
N ILE A 52 21.53 -10.79 -8.91
CA ILE A 52 22.26 -11.37 -7.78
C ILE A 52 22.67 -12.81 -8.14
N PRO A 53 23.97 -13.14 -8.11
CA PRO A 53 24.42 -14.51 -8.33
C PRO A 53 23.97 -15.41 -7.19
N THR A 54 23.35 -16.55 -7.52
CA THR A 54 22.87 -17.55 -6.54
C THR A 54 23.10 -18.97 -7.05
N GLU A 55 23.27 -19.91 -6.12
CA GLU A 55 23.31 -21.35 -6.42
C GLU A 55 22.17 -22.04 -5.62
N PRO A 56 21.22 -22.72 -6.27
CA PRO A 56 20.99 -22.78 -7.71
C PRO A 56 20.53 -21.42 -8.28
N ALA A 57 20.76 -21.18 -9.58
CA ALA A 57 20.47 -19.89 -10.24
C ALA A 57 19.01 -19.39 -10.12
N ALA A 58 18.05 -20.29 -9.86
CA ALA A 58 16.65 -19.97 -9.68
C ALA A 58 16.21 -19.87 -8.20
N ARG A 59 17.16 -19.73 -7.25
CA ARG A 59 16.85 -19.66 -5.82
C ARG A 59 15.96 -18.45 -5.52
N LYS A 60 14.80 -18.71 -4.93
CA LYS A 60 13.88 -17.63 -4.49
C LYS A 60 14.45 -16.93 -3.26
N LEU A 61 14.76 -15.64 -3.40
CA LEU A 61 15.26 -14.79 -2.32
C LEU A 61 14.13 -14.03 -1.62
N SER A 62 14.12 -14.04 -0.28
CA SER A 62 13.29 -13.11 0.50
C SER A 62 13.74 -11.65 0.29
N LYS A 63 12.91 -10.69 0.73
CA LYS A 63 13.24 -9.26 0.58
C LYS A 63 14.54 -8.89 1.28
N ILE A 64 14.74 -9.38 2.50
CA ILE A 64 15.93 -9.10 3.29
C ILE A 64 17.18 -9.77 2.72
N GLU A 65 17.08 -11.02 2.27
CA GLU A 65 18.20 -11.72 1.64
C GLU A 65 18.67 -11.01 0.37
N THR A 66 17.72 -10.59 -0.49
CA THR A 66 18.03 -9.86 -1.73
C THR A 66 18.84 -8.60 -1.42
N LEU A 67 18.44 -7.81 -0.41
CA LEU A 67 19.16 -6.58 -0.05
C LEU A 67 20.55 -6.87 0.51
N ARG A 68 20.68 -7.88 1.38
CA ARG A 68 21.97 -8.27 1.95
C ARG A 68 22.93 -8.77 0.86
N LEU A 69 22.46 -9.64 -0.02
CA LEU A 69 23.27 -10.17 -1.12
C LEU A 69 23.62 -9.11 -2.15
N ALA A 70 22.69 -8.21 -2.50
CA ALA A 70 22.99 -7.09 -3.40
C ALA A 70 24.12 -6.20 -2.86
N ARG A 71 24.05 -5.82 -1.57
CA ARG A 71 25.12 -5.05 -0.92
C ARG A 71 26.46 -5.77 -0.98
N ASN A 72 26.48 -7.05 -0.61
CA ASN A 72 27.71 -7.84 -0.60
C ASN A 72 28.27 -8.05 -2.01
N TYR A 73 27.41 -8.17 -3.01
CA TYR A 73 27.83 -8.33 -4.40
C TYR A 73 28.46 -7.04 -4.95
N ILE A 74 27.87 -5.87 -4.67
CA ILE A 74 28.49 -4.58 -4.99
C ILE A 74 29.87 -4.47 -4.34
N TRP A 75 29.99 -4.83 -3.04
CA TRP A 75 31.27 -4.81 -2.35
C TRP A 75 32.30 -5.78 -2.96
N ALA A 76 31.90 -7.01 -3.26
CA ALA A 76 32.79 -7.99 -3.88
C ALA A 76 33.29 -7.52 -5.26
N LEU A 77 32.43 -6.87 -6.05
CA LEU A 77 32.84 -6.29 -7.34
C LEU A 77 33.82 -5.12 -7.16
N SER A 78 33.67 -4.30 -6.10
CA SER A 78 34.59 -3.18 -5.84
C SER A 78 35.98 -3.60 -5.33
N GLU A 79 36.13 -4.81 -4.81
CA GLU A 79 37.45 -5.34 -4.40
C GLU A 79 38.20 -6.01 -5.56
N VAL A 80 37.47 -6.40 -6.63
CA VAL A 80 38.03 -7.13 -7.78
C VAL A 80 38.34 -6.21 -8.96
N LEU A 81 37.66 -5.06 -9.08
CA LEU A 81 37.85 -4.04 -10.12
C LEU A 81 38.72 -2.89 -9.61
#